data_AF-A0A1Q6QIH9-F1
#
_entry.id   AF-A0A1Q6QIH9-F1
#
_cell.length_a   1.000
_cell.length_b   1.000
_cell.length_c   1.000
_cell.angle_alpha   90.00
_cell.angle_beta   90.00
_cell.angle_gamma   90.00
#
_symmetry.space_group_name_H-M   'P 1'
#
loop_
_entity.id
_entity.type
_entity.pdbx_description
1 polymer ?
#
loop_
_entity_poly.entity_id
_entity_poly.type
_entity_poly.pdbx_seq_one_letter_code
_entity_poly.pdbx_strand_id
1 'polypeptide(L)'
;MNTHTRSRFLAWLLLVAMVLTMLPTAAFAAEAATYTKVDVTSAEDVTAGQYLIYGTSSQATDSGATAAFMSTAGSTGTRLMSSDLTVTDGQVSTDDANCIWRLIAAEGGFYVQNAGNGKYLYYGTKTGNNIYQTENQAEAGVWTVMNHDGVWTLQEVASQRQLSCNRFGSAGSYYLGFSSYASSSSTARSLEFFRLSGDAPDPVDPTDPVDPTDPTEPEEPVLSAGDHVVIYNPANGKALSTSYTGFYNKGTDVTLSGGVLSGFPASDVWTVGVDGDGNYTFSTADGKKLSMGAEYTSTPLDDVNTGWKVLPAATEGCYYIQNAVRGNYLEWYGAKDNWSSYTRVTDEALFAQAFYKVELKQYAKRSDAVADGDRLVVYYDKDGLVMSDTASGNKLTGVAAALQGDFLEVTEGMAVLTAKLDENGHYTFTNAAGQYLITGARLPHCERQRPVQWKCPGPGGL
;
A
#
# COMPACT_ATOMS: atom_id res chain seq x y z
N MET A 1 9.05 -26.08 -41.87
CA MET A 1 7.87 -25.16 -41.94
C MET A 1 8.10 -24.21 -43.12
N ASN A 2 7.25 -24.26 -44.15
CA ASN A 2 7.47 -23.52 -45.40
C ASN A 2 7.32 -22.00 -45.22
N THR A 3 8.06 -21.24 -46.01
CA THR A 3 8.13 -19.76 -46.03
C THR A 3 6.77 -19.08 -46.16
N HIS A 4 5.79 -19.74 -46.80
CA HIS A 4 4.42 -19.25 -46.92
C HIS A 4 3.64 -19.18 -45.60
N THR A 5 3.99 -20.02 -44.61
CA THR A 5 3.30 -20.05 -43.29
C THR A 5 3.77 -18.92 -42.38
N ARG A 6 5.03 -18.46 -42.53
CA ARG A 6 5.62 -17.35 -41.76
C ARG A 6 5.01 -15.99 -42.11
N SER A 7 4.75 -15.73 -43.39
CA SER A 7 4.15 -14.47 -43.85
C SER A 7 2.70 -14.29 -43.36
N ARG A 8 1.94 -15.39 -43.30
CA ARG A 8 0.55 -15.37 -42.78
C ARG A 8 0.50 -15.19 -41.27
N PHE A 9 1.44 -15.77 -40.53
CA PHE A 9 1.52 -15.60 -39.08
C PHE A 9 1.90 -14.17 -38.68
N LEU A 10 2.82 -13.56 -39.42
CA LEU A 10 3.25 -12.17 -39.19
C LEU A 10 2.14 -11.15 -39.52
N ALA A 11 1.35 -11.42 -40.57
CA ALA A 11 0.19 -10.58 -40.91
C ALA A 11 -0.91 -10.64 -39.83
N TRP A 12 -1.12 -11.80 -39.19
CA TRP A 12 -2.06 -11.94 -38.08
C TRP A 12 -1.57 -11.23 -36.80
N LEU A 13 -0.27 -11.30 -36.50
CA LEU A 13 0.32 -10.56 -35.37
C LEU A 13 0.21 -9.04 -35.54
N LEU A 14 0.40 -8.53 -36.77
CA LEU A 14 0.24 -7.10 -37.06
C LEU A 14 -1.22 -6.65 -37.00
N LEU A 15 -2.17 -7.48 -37.41
CA LEU A 15 -3.60 -7.18 -37.28
C LEU A 15 -4.04 -7.14 -35.80
N VAL A 16 -3.55 -8.08 -34.98
CA VAL A 16 -3.82 -8.10 -33.53
C VAL A 16 -3.16 -6.91 -32.83
N ALA A 17 -1.94 -6.53 -33.21
CA ALA A 17 -1.27 -5.34 -32.69
C ALA A 17 -2.04 -4.06 -33.05
N MET A 18 -2.55 -3.94 -34.28
CA MET A 18 -3.37 -2.78 -34.69
C MET A 18 -4.70 -2.72 -33.93
N VAL A 19 -5.39 -3.85 -33.73
CA VAL A 19 -6.65 -3.90 -32.98
C VAL A 19 -6.41 -3.58 -31.49
N LEU A 20 -5.28 -3.99 -30.91
CA LEU A 20 -4.92 -3.62 -29.53
C LEU A 20 -4.63 -2.12 -29.37
N THR A 21 -4.06 -1.46 -30.39
CA THR A 21 -3.77 -0.02 -30.35
C THR A 21 -5.00 0.87 -30.59
N MET A 22 -6.11 0.29 -31.06
CA MET A 22 -7.36 1.00 -31.34
C MET A 22 -8.43 0.79 -30.26
N LEU A 23 -8.13 0.05 -29.20
CA LEU A 23 -9.00 0.03 -28.02
C LEU A 23 -8.93 1.42 -27.37
N PRO A 24 -10.06 2.15 -27.24
CA PRO A 24 -10.07 3.33 -26.39
C PRO A 24 -9.65 2.87 -24.99
N THR A 25 -8.56 3.45 -24.49
CA THR A 25 -8.23 3.41 -23.06
C THR A 25 -9.39 4.09 -22.35
N ALA A 26 -10.40 3.32 -21.99
CA ALA A 26 -11.31 3.69 -20.92
C ALA A 26 -10.46 3.69 -19.65
N ALA A 27 -9.83 4.84 -19.38
CA ALA A 27 -9.33 5.16 -18.07
C ALA A 27 -10.56 5.14 -17.15
N PHE A 28 -10.76 4.03 -16.45
CA PHE A 28 -11.62 4.03 -15.28
C PHE A 28 -11.00 5.05 -14.34
N ALA A 29 -11.65 6.20 -14.16
CA ALA A 29 -11.26 7.15 -13.13
C ALA A 29 -11.28 6.38 -11.80
N ALA A 30 -10.13 6.32 -11.13
CA ALA A 30 -10.07 5.79 -9.78
C ALA A 30 -11.06 6.60 -8.93
N GLU A 31 -11.84 5.93 -8.10
CA GLU A 31 -12.74 6.62 -7.19
C GLU A 31 -11.90 7.51 -6.26
N ALA A 32 -12.29 8.79 -6.14
CA ALA A 32 -11.53 9.77 -5.37
C ALA A 32 -11.41 9.33 -3.90
N ALA A 33 -10.19 9.27 -3.39
CA ALA A 33 -9.93 8.87 -2.01
C ALA A 33 -10.41 9.93 -1.03
N THR A 34 -10.98 9.51 0.10
CA THR A 34 -11.53 10.41 1.13
C THR A 34 -10.55 10.60 2.28
N TYR A 35 -10.29 11.86 2.62
CA TYR A 35 -9.42 12.28 3.70
C TYR A 35 -10.26 12.96 4.79
N THR A 36 -10.03 12.59 6.05
CA THR A 36 -10.74 13.12 7.22
C THR A 36 -9.82 14.06 7.99
N LYS A 37 -10.35 15.20 8.45
CA LYS A 37 -9.61 16.16 9.27
C LYS A 37 -9.04 15.49 10.52
N VAL A 38 -7.77 15.75 10.81
CA VAL A 38 -7.11 15.34 12.04
C VAL A 38 -7.35 16.39 13.12
N ASP A 39 -7.78 15.94 14.30
CA ASP A 39 -7.92 16.78 15.48
C ASP A 39 -6.55 17.00 16.12
N VAL A 40 -5.80 17.98 15.60
CA VAL A 40 -4.44 18.28 16.07
C VAL A 40 -4.49 19.09 17.37
N THR A 41 -4.23 18.41 18.47
CA THR A 41 -4.07 18.92 19.84
C THR A 41 -2.63 18.87 20.32
N SER A 42 -1.82 17.98 19.74
CA SER A 42 -0.40 17.79 19.96
C SER A 42 0.34 17.64 18.61
N ALA A 43 1.67 17.81 18.60
CA ALA A 43 2.46 17.55 17.39
C ALA A 43 2.46 16.06 17.00
N GLU A 44 2.24 15.17 17.97
CA GLU A 44 2.25 13.71 17.83
C GLU A 44 0.98 13.19 17.13
N ASP A 45 -0.10 13.96 17.14
CA ASP A 45 -1.36 13.62 16.44
C ASP A 45 -1.17 13.56 14.91
N VAL A 46 -0.09 14.15 14.40
CA VAL A 46 0.32 14.08 13.00
C VAL A 46 1.46 13.06 12.88
N THR A 47 1.12 11.87 12.38
CA THR A 47 2.08 10.77 12.19
C THR A 47 2.54 10.68 10.73
N ALA A 48 3.41 9.71 10.43
CA ALA A 48 3.68 9.34 9.05
C ALA A 48 2.38 8.83 8.38
N GLY A 49 2.22 9.09 7.09
CA GLY A 49 1.01 8.74 6.34
C GLY A 49 0.72 9.67 5.16
N GLN A 50 -0.46 9.51 4.55
CA GLN A 50 -0.93 10.38 3.46
C GLN A 50 -1.87 11.45 3.97
N TYR A 51 -1.59 12.69 3.56
CA TYR A 51 -2.29 13.88 4.00
C TYR A 51 -2.66 14.80 2.85
N LEU A 52 -3.79 15.47 2.98
CA LEU A 52 -4.00 16.77 2.36
C LEU A 52 -3.64 17.85 3.40
N ILE A 53 -2.88 18.85 2.97
CA ILE A 53 -2.44 19.95 3.83
C ILE A 53 -3.24 21.19 3.44
N TYR A 54 -4.07 21.67 4.36
CA TYR A 54 -4.94 22.82 4.18
C TYR A 54 -4.37 24.03 4.91
N GLY A 55 -4.08 25.10 4.18
CA GLY A 55 -3.42 26.27 4.74
C GLY A 55 -4.33 27.49 4.77
N THR A 56 -4.38 28.15 5.92
CA THR A 56 -5.10 29.42 6.10
C THR A 56 -4.21 30.63 5.82
N SER A 57 -4.76 31.65 5.17
CA SER A 57 -4.15 32.95 4.92
C SER A 57 -4.98 34.02 5.62
N SER A 58 -4.33 34.99 6.27
CA SER A 58 -5.05 36.16 6.83
C SER A 58 -5.45 37.19 5.77
N GLN A 59 -5.18 36.93 4.49
CA GLN A 59 -5.48 37.83 3.38
C GLN A 59 -6.29 37.09 2.32
N ALA A 60 -7.42 37.68 1.92
CA ALA A 60 -8.26 37.17 0.84
C ALA A 60 -7.65 37.47 -0.54
N THR A 61 -7.75 36.52 -1.47
CA THR A 61 -7.44 36.72 -2.90
C THR A 61 -8.50 37.57 -3.59
N ASP A 62 -8.33 37.87 -4.89
CA ASP A 62 -9.35 38.55 -5.69
C ASP A 62 -10.61 37.68 -5.87
N SER A 63 -10.47 36.34 -5.80
CA SER A 63 -11.59 35.40 -5.74
C SER A 63 -12.26 35.34 -4.36
N GLY A 64 -11.73 36.05 -3.36
CA GLY A 64 -12.21 36.03 -1.98
C GLY A 64 -11.72 34.84 -1.14
N ALA A 65 -10.90 33.95 -1.71
CA ALA A 65 -10.38 32.78 -1.01
C ALA A 65 -9.39 33.19 0.08
N THR A 66 -9.56 32.64 1.28
CA THR A 66 -8.68 32.87 2.44
C THR A 66 -7.95 31.60 2.89
N ALA A 67 -8.27 30.44 2.32
CA ALA A 67 -7.61 29.19 2.63
C ALA A 67 -7.72 28.24 1.43
N ALA A 68 -6.75 27.34 1.28
CA ALA A 68 -6.71 26.38 0.18
C ALA A 68 -5.82 25.18 0.51
N PHE A 69 -5.94 24.11 -0.28
CA PHE A 69 -5.09 22.93 -0.17
C PHE A 69 -3.76 23.13 -0.88
N MET A 70 -2.68 22.60 -0.31
CA MET A 70 -1.37 22.65 -0.94
C MET A 70 -1.30 21.71 -2.14
N SER A 71 -0.82 22.21 -3.29
CA SER A 71 -0.74 21.43 -4.52
C SER A 71 0.51 21.73 -5.34
N THR A 72 1.01 20.71 -6.02
CA THR A 72 2.06 20.86 -7.03
C THR A 72 1.52 21.20 -8.42
N ALA A 73 0.20 21.13 -8.64
CA ALA A 73 -0.41 21.44 -9.93
C ALA A 73 -0.14 22.91 -10.32
N GLY A 74 0.46 23.12 -11.49
CA GLY A 74 0.84 24.47 -11.95
C GLY A 74 1.99 25.13 -11.16
N SER A 75 2.65 24.40 -10.26
CA SER A 75 3.79 24.94 -9.50
C SER A 75 4.99 25.19 -10.41
N THR A 76 5.64 26.33 -10.17
CA THR A 76 6.94 26.66 -10.77
C THR A 76 7.99 26.51 -9.69
N GLY A 77 9.22 26.12 -10.03
CA GLY A 77 10.22 25.58 -9.08
C GLY A 77 10.65 26.43 -7.87
N THR A 78 10.04 27.60 -7.64
CA THR A 78 10.27 28.47 -6.48
C THR A 78 9.07 28.61 -5.55
N ARG A 79 7.88 28.09 -5.90
CA ARG A 79 6.64 28.20 -5.09
C ARG A 79 5.70 27.01 -5.33
N LEU A 80 5.00 26.60 -4.28
CA LEU A 80 3.90 25.65 -4.38
C LEU A 80 2.59 26.39 -4.61
N MET A 81 1.78 25.86 -5.51
CA MET A 81 0.44 26.37 -5.78
C MET A 81 -0.56 25.81 -4.79
N SER A 82 -1.81 26.19 -4.97
CA SER A 82 -2.92 25.71 -4.17
C SER A 82 -4.00 25.08 -5.05
N SER A 83 -4.88 24.32 -4.41
CA SER A 83 -6.06 23.70 -5.00
C SER A 83 -7.30 24.07 -4.19
N ASP A 84 -8.41 24.29 -4.90
CA ASP A 84 -9.71 24.69 -4.34
C ASP A 84 -10.57 23.46 -3.98
N LEU A 85 -9.96 22.40 -3.43
CA LEU A 85 -10.71 21.23 -2.96
C LEU A 85 -11.71 21.67 -1.88
N THR A 86 -12.88 21.03 -1.89
CA THR A 86 -13.98 21.39 -0.99
C THR A 86 -13.98 20.49 0.24
N VAL A 87 -14.04 21.09 1.43
CA VAL A 87 -14.30 20.37 2.68
C VAL A 87 -15.81 20.23 2.86
N THR A 88 -16.29 19.00 3.00
CA THR A 88 -17.70 18.68 3.33
C THR A 88 -17.70 17.80 4.57
N ASP A 89 -18.39 18.22 5.63
CA ASP A 89 -18.51 17.48 6.89
C ASP A 89 -17.17 17.01 7.48
N GLY A 90 -16.13 17.86 7.40
CA GLY A 90 -14.79 17.55 7.90
C GLY A 90 -13.99 16.59 7.00
N GLN A 91 -14.52 16.24 5.83
CA GLN A 91 -13.89 15.35 4.86
C GLN A 91 -13.61 16.05 3.53
N VAL A 92 -12.63 15.52 2.80
CA VAL A 92 -12.23 15.99 1.48
C VAL A 92 -11.97 14.77 0.61
N SER A 93 -12.58 14.71 -0.56
CA SER A 93 -12.31 13.64 -1.52
C SER A 93 -11.53 14.18 -2.72
N THR A 94 -10.44 13.52 -3.09
CA THR A 94 -9.67 13.86 -4.29
C THR A 94 -8.95 12.63 -4.85
N ASP A 95 -8.84 12.57 -6.17
CA ASP A 95 -7.96 11.66 -6.91
C ASP A 95 -6.71 12.38 -7.47
N ASP A 96 -6.62 13.70 -7.28
CA ASP A 96 -5.48 14.49 -7.75
C ASP A 96 -4.26 14.28 -6.84
N ALA A 97 -3.36 13.41 -7.31
CA ALA A 97 -2.11 13.11 -6.64
C ALA A 97 -1.21 14.34 -6.42
N ASN A 98 -1.40 15.44 -7.15
CA ASN A 98 -0.67 16.69 -6.89
C ASN A 98 -1.07 17.37 -5.57
N CYS A 99 -2.25 17.06 -5.04
CA CYS A 99 -2.74 17.57 -3.75
C CYS A 99 -2.37 16.67 -2.56
N ILE A 100 -1.87 15.45 -2.83
CA ILE A 100 -1.59 14.44 -1.80
C ILE A 100 -0.12 14.53 -1.38
N TRP A 101 0.11 14.60 -0.08
CA TRP A 101 1.43 14.72 0.55
C TRP A 101 1.69 13.53 1.48
N ARG A 102 2.82 12.86 1.30
CA ARG A 102 3.30 11.80 2.18
C ARG A 102 4.22 12.42 3.23
N LEU A 103 3.85 12.26 4.49
CA LEU A 103 4.76 12.47 5.60
C LEU A 103 5.46 11.13 5.83
N ILE A 104 6.75 11.09 5.53
CA ILE A 104 7.59 9.90 5.67
C ILE A 104 8.48 10.14 6.89
N ALA A 105 8.46 9.22 7.86
CA ALA A 105 9.24 9.36 9.08
C ALA A 105 10.74 9.59 8.76
N ALA A 106 11.36 10.50 9.49
CA ALA A 106 12.79 10.81 9.41
C ALA A 106 13.30 11.11 10.82
N GLU A 107 14.61 10.99 11.04
CA GLU A 107 15.20 11.37 12.33
C GLU A 107 14.88 12.84 12.64
N GLY A 108 14.16 13.07 13.75
CA GLY A 108 13.76 14.40 14.19
C GLY A 108 12.59 15.05 13.42
N GLY A 109 11.81 14.30 12.62
CA GLY A 109 10.61 14.81 11.97
C GLY A 109 10.13 13.96 10.79
N PHE A 110 9.77 14.62 9.69
CA PHE A 110 9.25 13.98 8.47
C PHE A 110 9.92 14.52 7.21
N TYR A 111 10.24 13.65 6.27
CA TYR A 111 10.31 14.05 4.86
C TYR A 111 8.89 14.30 4.34
N VAL A 112 8.68 15.41 3.63
CA VAL A 112 7.38 15.75 3.05
C VAL A 112 7.45 15.56 1.54
N GLN A 113 6.88 14.47 1.03
CA GLN A 113 6.93 14.11 -0.39
C GLN A 113 5.57 14.33 -1.07
N ASN A 114 5.54 14.92 -2.26
CA ASN A 114 4.31 14.96 -3.05
C ASN A 114 4.05 13.61 -3.75
N ALA A 115 2.83 13.09 -3.66
CA ALA A 115 2.48 11.80 -4.25
C ALA A 115 2.43 11.83 -5.79
N GLY A 116 2.04 12.95 -6.39
CA GLY A 116 1.87 13.10 -7.83
C GLY A 116 3.19 13.20 -8.60
N ASN A 117 4.20 13.87 -8.04
CA ASN A 117 5.50 14.04 -8.70
C ASN A 117 6.67 13.33 -8.00
N GLY A 118 6.46 12.74 -6.82
CA GLY A 118 7.47 12.00 -6.07
C GLY A 118 8.57 12.85 -5.43
N LYS A 119 8.48 14.19 -5.48
CA LYS A 119 9.53 15.09 -4.99
C LYS A 119 9.33 15.47 -3.53
N TYR A 120 10.44 15.61 -2.83
CA TYR A 120 10.51 16.03 -1.44
C TYR A 120 10.60 17.54 -1.32
N LEU A 121 9.93 18.10 -0.32
CA LEU A 121 10.06 19.49 0.05
C LEU A 121 11.37 19.74 0.79
N TYR A 122 12.01 20.84 0.45
CA TYR A 122 13.14 21.36 1.18
C TYR A 122 13.24 22.87 1.04
N TYR A 123 13.87 23.51 2.00
CA TYR A 123 14.34 24.88 1.90
C TYR A 123 15.87 24.92 1.88
N GLY A 124 16.54 24.14 2.74
CA GLY A 124 18.00 24.04 2.81
C GLY A 124 18.69 25.37 3.17
N THR A 125 19.73 25.76 2.43
CA THR A 125 20.53 27.00 2.67
C THR A 125 20.13 28.17 1.76
N LYS A 126 18.94 28.11 1.15
CA LYS A 126 18.49 29.11 0.18
C LYS A 126 18.09 30.42 0.87
N THR A 127 17.91 31.49 0.10
CA THR A 127 17.50 32.81 0.60
C THR A 127 16.11 33.17 0.08
N GLY A 128 15.39 34.00 0.85
CA GLY A 128 14.05 34.44 0.51
C GLY A 128 12.95 33.54 1.09
N ASN A 129 11.75 33.57 0.49
CA ASN A 129 10.58 32.88 1.01
C ASN A 129 10.09 31.72 0.11
N ASN A 130 10.97 31.20 -0.73
CA ASN A 130 10.63 30.13 -1.66
C ASN A 130 10.57 28.79 -0.93
N ILE A 131 9.86 27.84 -1.52
CA ILE A 131 9.89 26.43 -1.12
C ILE A 131 10.29 25.62 -2.35
N TYR A 132 11.17 24.65 -2.16
CA TYR A 132 11.78 23.90 -3.27
C TYR A 132 11.40 22.44 -3.19
N GLN A 133 11.59 21.76 -4.33
CA GLN A 133 11.29 20.34 -4.51
C GLN A 133 12.51 19.63 -5.09
N THR A 134 12.86 18.46 -4.55
CA THR A 134 13.98 17.64 -5.02
C THR A 134 13.56 16.18 -5.15
N GLU A 135 14.13 15.46 -6.12
CA GLU A 135 13.98 14.01 -6.25
C GLU A 135 15.00 13.26 -5.36
N ASN A 136 16.04 13.97 -4.89
CA ASN A 136 17.09 13.42 -4.06
C ASN A 136 16.74 13.53 -2.58
N GLN A 137 16.44 12.41 -1.93
CA GLN A 137 16.10 12.38 -0.51
C GLN A 137 17.22 12.92 0.39
N ALA A 138 18.49 12.77 0.01
CA ALA A 138 19.61 13.32 0.79
C ALA A 138 19.65 14.86 0.82
N GLU A 139 18.95 15.52 -0.11
CA GLU A 139 18.77 16.98 -0.16
C GLU A 139 17.42 17.43 0.43
N ALA A 140 16.55 16.47 0.80
CA ALA A 140 15.23 16.76 1.35
C ALA A 140 15.33 17.45 2.71
N GLY A 141 14.39 18.35 2.98
CA GLY A 141 14.23 18.94 4.30
C GLY A 141 13.54 17.94 5.22
N VAL A 142 13.99 17.87 6.47
CA VAL A 142 13.23 17.24 7.56
C VAL A 142 12.32 18.30 8.16
N TRP A 143 11.03 18.03 8.28
CA TRP A 143 10.00 18.94 8.74
C TRP A 143 9.36 18.43 10.03
N THR A 144 9.14 19.32 10.99
CA THR A 144 8.48 19.02 12.27
C THR A 144 7.15 19.73 12.36
N VAL A 145 6.17 19.10 12.99
CA VAL A 145 4.90 19.72 13.31
C VAL A 145 5.10 20.58 14.56
N MET A 146 4.81 21.86 14.48
CA MET A 146 5.07 22.83 15.54
C MET A 146 3.82 23.61 15.88
N ASN A 147 3.62 23.88 17.17
CA ASN A 147 2.62 24.82 17.66
C ASN A 147 3.29 26.15 18.00
N HIS A 148 2.79 27.24 17.44
CA HIS A 148 3.16 28.59 17.82
C HIS A 148 1.92 29.34 18.30
N ASP A 149 1.73 29.40 19.61
CA ASP A 149 0.62 30.11 20.27
C ASP A 149 -0.77 29.74 19.69
N GLY A 150 -1.02 28.43 19.51
CA GLY A 150 -2.27 27.92 18.96
C GLY A 150 -2.32 27.83 17.43
N VAL A 151 -1.22 28.15 16.73
CA VAL A 151 -1.08 28.02 15.27
C VAL A 151 -0.20 26.82 14.93
N TRP A 152 -0.77 25.82 14.28
CA TRP A 152 -0.04 24.63 13.82
C TRP A 152 0.62 24.87 12.46
N THR A 153 1.88 24.44 12.30
CA THR A 153 2.62 24.54 11.03
C THR A 153 3.66 23.42 10.89
N LEU A 154 4.26 23.30 9.71
CA LEU A 154 5.45 22.49 9.47
C LEU A 154 6.68 23.40 9.48
N GLN A 155 7.67 23.09 10.32
CA GLN A 155 8.96 23.80 10.39
C GLN A 155 10.10 22.89 9.93
N GLU A 156 10.88 23.33 8.95
CA GLU A 156 12.07 22.59 8.52
C GLU A 156 13.15 22.66 9.60
N VAL A 157 13.66 21.51 10.04
CA VAL A 157 14.64 21.36 11.12
C VAL A 157 15.94 22.12 10.82
N ALA A 158 16.47 22.01 9.60
CA ALA A 158 17.76 22.61 9.27
C ALA A 158 17.72 24.15 9.21
N SER A 159 16.70 24.72 8.58
CA SER A 159 16.59 26.17 8.39
C SER A 159 15.76 26.88 9.46
N GLN A 160 15.02 26.11 10.27
CA GLN A 160 14.02 26.60 11.23
C GLN A 160 12.91 27.42 10.56
N ARG A 161 12.68 27.25 9.26
CA ARG A 161 11.65 28.01 8.54
C ARG A 161 10.34 27.25 8.46
N GLN A 162 9.25 28.01 8.55
CA GLN A 162 7.89 27.48 8.60
C GLN A 162 7.24 27.51 7.23
N LEU A 163 6.41 26.52 6.96
CA LEU A 163 5.56 26.45 5.78
C LEU A 163 4.28 27.25 6.01
N SER A 164 4.00 28.23 5.14
CA SER A 164 2.86 29.12 5.30
C SER A 164 2.10 29.34 3.99
N CYS A 165 0.77 29.24 4.07
CA CYS A 165 -0.15 29.65 3.02
C CYS A 165 -0.27 31.19 2.97
N ASN A 166 -0.08 31.77 1.79
CA ASN A 166 -0.11 33.22 1.61
C ASN A 166 -0.74 33.61 0.27
N ARG A 167 -1.15 34.88 0.19
CA ARG A 167 -1.58 35.53 -1.04
C ARG A 167 -0.39 35.99 -1.87
N PHE A 168 -0.38 35.59 -3.14
CA PHE A 168 0.62 35.97 -4.14
C PHE A 168 -0.03 36.62 -5.35
N GLY A 169 0.76 37.32 -6.16
CA GLY A 169 0.32 37.99 -7.38
C GLY A 169 0.25 39.51 -7.22
N SER A 170 -0.52 40.15 -8.10
CA SER A 170 -0.76 41.59 -8.13
C SER A 170 -2.27 41.85 -8.13
N ALA A 171 -2.66 43.10 -7.87
CA ALA A 171 -4.07 43.50 -7.89
C ALA A 171 -4.78 43.05 -9.18
N GLY A 172 -5.88 42.30 -9.05
CA GLY A 172 -6.64 41.73 -10.16
C GLY A 172 -6.18 40.34 -10.61
N SER A 173 -5.16 39.75 -9.98
CA SER A 173 -4.66 38.39 -10.24
C SER A 173 -4.06 37.73 -8.99
N TYR A 174 -4.60 38.01 -7.81
CA TYR A 174 -4.15 37.37 -6.57
C TYR A 174 -4.60 35.91 -6.49
N TYR A 175 -3.71 35.04 -6.00
CA TYR A 175 -3.94 33.61 -5.76
C TYR A 175 -3.31 33.17 -4.44
N LEU A 176 -3.73 32.01 -3.91
CA LEU A 176 -3.10 31.40 -2.75
C LEU A 176 -1.98 30.44 -3.19
N GLY A 177 -0.92 30.38 -2.39
CA GLY A 177 0.17 29.43 -2.57
C GLY A 177 0.90 29.19 -1.25
N PHE A 178 1.90 28.32 -1.29
CA PHE A 178 2.68 27.94 -0.11
C PHE A 178 4.15 28.29 -0.31
N SER A 179 4.74 28.81 0.76
CA SER A 179 6.08 29.38 0.81
C SER A 179 6.69 29.17 2.18
N SER A 180 8.02 29.34 2.26
CA SER A 180 8.77 29.21 3.51
C SER A 180 9.00 30.58 4.14
N TYR A 181 8.72 30.74 5.44
CA TYR A 181 8.92 31.99 6.19
C TYR A 181 9.83 31.77 7.40
N ALA A 182 10.54 32.83 7.81
CA ALA A 182 11.31 32.79 9.05
C ALA A 182 10.37 32.50 10.24
N SER A 183 10.85 31.72 11.21
CA SER A 183 10.07 31.36 12.39
C SER A 183 9.81 32.58 13.28
N SER A 184 8.58 33.06 13.26
CA SER A 184 8.05 33.99 14.26
C SER A 184 6.54 33.77 14.37
N SER A 185 5.95 33.99 15.54
CA SER A 185 4.52 33.78 15.74
C SER A 185 3.65 34.66 14.81
N SER A 186 4.16 35.80 14.36
CA SER A 186 3.46 36.71 13.44
C SER A 186 3.43 36.25 11.98
N THR A 187 4.26 35.28 11.59
CA THR A 187 4.35 34.71 10.24
C THR A 187 3.81 33.29 10.13
N ALA A 188 3.54 32.65 11.28
CA ALA A 188 2.88 31.36 11.36
C ALA A 188 1.46 31.45 10.79
N ARG A 189 1.12 30.48 9.95
CA ARG A 189 -0.20 30.32 9.34
C ARG A 189 -0.69 28.93 9.65
N SER A 190 -1.95 28.83 10.07
CA SER A 190 -2.46 27.54 10.53
C SER A 190 -2.55 26.60 9.34
N LEU A 191 -1.87 25.47 9.47
CA LEU A 191 -2.03 24.29 8.65
C LEU A 191 -2.99 23.34 9.37
N GLU A 192 -3.95 22.84 8.63
CA GLU A 192 -4.80 21.72 9.03
C GLU A 192 -4.42 20.50 8.20
N PHE A 193 -4.49 19.34 8.81
CA PHE A 193 -4.11 18.08 8.20
C PHE A 193 -5.36 17.23 8.01
N PHE A 194 -5.55 16.67 6.81
CA PHE A 194 -6.61 15.72 6.53
C PHE A 194 -5.93 14.40 6.16
N ARG A 195 -6.09 13.37 6.99
CA ARG A 195 -5.46 12.07 6.79
C ARG A 195 -6.36 11.17 5.96
N LEU A 196 -5.76 10.29 5.15
CA LEU A 196 -6.51 9.27 4.42
C LEU A 196 -7.38 8.44 5.38
N SER A 197 -8.68 8.36 5.08
CA SER A 197 -9.64 7.69 5.97
C SER A 197 -9.41 6.17 5.94
N GLY A 198 -9.29 5.55 7.12
CA GLY A 198 -8.97 4.12 7.27
C GLY A 198 -7.54 3.82 7.73
N ASP A 199 -6.71 4.85 7.93
CA ASP A 199 -5.28 4.75 8.30
C ASP A 199 -5.02 5.08 9.78
N ALA A 200 -6.00 4.88 10.68
CA ALA A 200 -5.85 5.29 12.09
C ALA A 200 -4.99 4.29 12.88
N PRO A 201 -3.87 4.72 13.52
CA PRO A 201 -3.25 3.95 14.58
C PRO A 201 -4.14 3.98 15.83
N ASP A 202 -4.12 2.90 16.61
CA ASP A 202 -4.80 2.83 17.90
C ASP A 202 -4.29 3.93 18.85
N PRO A 203 -5.15 4.50 19.71
CA PRO A 203 -4.75 5.55 20.63
C PRO A 203 -3.83 5.01 21.73
N VAL A 204 -2.61 5.55 21.82
CA VAL A 204 -1.68 5.32 22.93
C VAL A 204 -2.01 6.22 24.13
N ASP A 205 -2.11 5.60 25.30
CA ASP A 205 -2.40 6.21 26.61
C ASP A 205 -1.16 6.95 27.17
N PRO A 206 -1.25 8.21 27.62
CA PRO A 206 -0.08 8.99 28.00
C PRO A 206 0.18 8.98 29.51
N THR A 207 1.22 8.29 29.98
CA THR A 207 2.06 8.60 31.17
C THR A 207 3.29 7.68 31.15
N ASP A 208 4.54 8.11 31.28
CA ASP A 208 5.17 8.90 32.35
C ASP A 208 6.55 9.44 31.86
N PRO A 209 7.15 10.46 32.49
CA PRO A 209 8.39 11.10 32.02
C PRO A 209 9.63 10.31 32.46
N VAL A 210 10.56 10.04 31.54
CA VAL A 210 11.84 9.37 31.84
C VAL A 210 13.02 10.35 31.89
N ASP A 211 13.70 10.32 33.05
CA ASP A 211 15.00 10.91 33.38
C ASP A 211 16.12 10.18 32.60
N PRO A 212 17.23 10.83 32.18
CA PRO A 212 18.17 10.25 31.24
C PRO A 212 19.24 9.46 31.98
N THR A 213 19.28 8.14 31.81
CA THR A 213 20.51 7.33 31.61
C THR A 213 20.21 5.82 31.53
N ASP A 214 20.51 5.24 30.37
CA ASP A 214 20.79 3.80 30.07
C ASP A 214 19.60 2.81 30.03
N PRO A 215 19.62 1.73 29.22
CA PRO A 215 20.14 1.47 27.86
C PRO A 215 19.00 1.53 26.82
N THR A 216 19.33 1.45 25.53
CA THR A 216 18.38 1.44 24.40
C THR A 216 17.20 0.48 24.66
N GLU A 217 16.01 1.07 24.82
CA GLU A 217 14.74 0.38 24.81
C GLU A 217 14.65 -0.47 23.53
N PRO A 218 14.21 -1.75 23.59
CA PRO A 218 14.13 -2.57 22.40
C PRO A 218 13.17 -1.90 21.42
N GLU A 219 13.69 -1.53 20.24
CA GLU A 219 12.87 -1.11 19.10
C GLU A 219 11.72 -2.10 18.95
N GLU A 220 10.49 -1.59 18.78
CA GLU A 220 9.33 -2.43 18.54
C GLU A 220 9.64 -3.44 17.42
N PRO A 221 9.19 -4.71 17.57
CA PRO A 221 9.52 -5.73 16.59
C PRO A 221 8.92 -5.35 15.23
N VAL A 222 9.81 -5.24 14.23
CA VAL A 222 9.50 -4.89 12.83
C VAL A 222 8.30 -5.68 12.29
N LEU A 223 8.16 -6.93 12.73
CA LEU A 223 7.07 -7.84 12.37
C LEU A 223 6.50 -8.48 13.62
N SER A 224 5.20 -8.77 13.60
CA SER A 224 4.51 -9.56 14.62
C SER A 224 4.16 -10.95 14.10
N ALA A 225 4.09 -11.94 14.99
CA ALA A 225 3.57 -13.25 14.63
C ALA A 225 2.13 -13.11 14.13
N GLY A 226 1.83 -13.71 12.97
CA GLY A 226 0.56 -13.57 12.27
C GLY A 226 0.54 -12.49 11.19
N ASP A 227 1.54 -11.59 11.13
CA ASP A 227 1.65 -10.64 10.03
C ASP A 227 1.76 -11.39 8.68
N HIS A 228 1.10 -10.86 7.65
CA HIS A 228 1.25 -11.35 6.29
C HIS A 228 2.07 -10.34 5.50
N VAL A 229 3.14 -10.80 4.85
CA VAL A 229 4.11 -9.92 4.21
C VAL A 229 4.55 -10.39 2.84
N VAL A 230 4.90 -9.44 1.99
CA VAL A 230 5.76 -9.67 0.83
C VAL A 230 7.17 -9.22 1.17
N ILE A 231 8.15 -10.08 0.96
CA ILE A 231 9.57 -9.77 1.13
C ILE A 231 10.10 -9.26 -0.21
N TYR A 232 10.56 -8.02 -0.25
CA TYR A 232 10.89 -7.30 -1.46
C TYR A 232 12.35 -6.82 -1.46
N ASN A 233 13.08 -7.06 -2.55
CA ASN A 233 14.36 -6.43 -2.81
C ASN A 233 14.17 -5.16 -3.65
N PRO A 234 14.35 -3.95 -3.07
CA PRO A 234 14.04 -2.71 -3.77
C PRO A 234 14.94 -2.40 -4.95
N ALA A 235 16.23 -2.72 -4.84
CA ALA A 235 17.20 -2.39 -5.89
C ALA A 235 16.97 -3.20 -7.17
N ASN A 236 16.38 -4.40 -7.07
CA ASN A 236 16.20 -5.31 -8.20
C ASN A 236 14.74 -5.49 -8.64
N GLY A 237 13.78 -4.89 -7.94
CA GLY A 237 12.36 -4.99 -8.28
C GLY A 237 11.81 -6.42 -8.13
N LYS A 238 12.28 -7.17 -7.12
CA LYS A 238 11.97 -8.60 -6.95
C LYS A 238 11.33 -8.90 -5.62
N ALA A 239 10.21 -9.61 -5.63
CA ALA A 239 9.63 -10.24 -4.45
C ALA A 239 10.15 -11.69 -4.27
N LEU A 240 10.26 -12.14 -3.01
CA LEU A 240 10.56 -13.53 -2.66
C LEU A 240 9.36 -14.41 -2.98
N SER A 241 9.51 -15.23 -4.02
CA SER A 241 8.43 -16.14 -4.43
C SER A 241 8.47 -17.45 -3.67
N THR A 242 7.29 -17.99 -3.39
CA THR A 242 7.14 -19.36 -2.91
C THR A 242 7.35 -20.38 -4.02
N SER A 243 7.40 -19.94 -5.29
CA SER A 243 7.81 -20.78 -6.41
C SER A 243 9.25 -21.24 -6.23
N TYR A 244 9.42 -22.55 -6.16
CA TYR A 244 10.63 -23.19 -5.69
C TYR A 244 11.09 -24.30 -6.64
N THR A 245 12.40 -24.36 -6.89
CA THR A 245 13.02 -25.28 -7.87
C THR A 245 13.55 -26.58 -7.27
N GLY A 246 13.31 -26.83 -5.98
CA GLY A 246 13.95 -27.94 -5.26
C GLY A 246 15.26 -27.57 -4.55
N PHE A 247 15.80 -26.36 -4.79
CA PHE A 247 16.95 -25.82 -4.04
C PHE A 247 16.87 -24.31 -3.76
N TYR A 248 16.29 -23.53 -4.68
CA TYR A 248 16.21 -22.07 -4.56
C TYR A 248 14.79 -21.56 -4.84
N ASN A 249 14.36 -20.58 -4.04
CA ASN A 249 13.18 -19.75 -4.32
C ASN A 249 13.44 -18.84 -5.53
N LYS A 250 12.40 -18.58 -6.32
CA LYS A 250 12.46 -17.65 -7.47
C LYS A 250 12.14 -16.22 -7.05
N GLY A 251 12.46 -15.27 -7.92
CA GLY A 251 12.00 -13.89 -7.82
C GLY A 251 10.75 -13.65 -8.66
N THR A 252 9.82 -12.86 -8.14
CA THR A 252 8.70 -12.32 -8.93
C THR A 252 8.96 -10.84 -9.22
N ASP A 253 8.82 -10.44 -10.48
CA ASP A 253 8.85 -9.03 -10.86
C ASP A 253 7.67 -8.30 -10.23
N VAL A 254 7.97 -7.23 -9.50
CA VAL A 254 6.94 -6.41 -8.82
C VAL A 254 7.19 -4.94 -9.08
N THR A 255 6.12 -4.15 -8.99
CA THR A 255 6.18 -2.70 -9.16
C THR A 255 5.85 -2.04 -7.84
N LEU A 256 6.79 -1.23 -7.33
CA LEU A 256 6.53 -0.30 -6.25
C LEU A 256 6.10 1.04 -6.86
N SER A 257 4.84 1.41 -6.65
CA SER A 257 4.33 2.71 -7.06
C SER A 257 3.59 3.36 -5.91
N GLY A 258 4.01 4.57 -5.57
CA GLY A 258 3.37 5.34 -4.52
C GLY A 258 3.36 4.71 -3.13
N GLY A 259 4.37 3.88 -2.81
CA GLY A 259 4.44 3.15 -1.54
C GLY A 259 3.66 1.83 -1.53
N VAL A 260 2.91 1.52 -2.59
CA VAL A 260 2.18 0.26 -2.73
C VAL A 260 2.96 -0.68 -3.63
N LEU A 261 3.28 -1.87 -3.11
CA LEU A 261 3.88 -2.95 -3.88
C LEU A 261 2.77 -3.71 -4.63
N SER A 262 2.98 -4.00 -5.90
CA SER A 262 1.99 -4.68 -6.75
C SER A 262 2.65 -5.64 -7.74
N GLY A 263 1.87 -6.55 -8.32
CA GLY A 263 2.35 -7.52 -9.32
C GLY A 263 2.84 -8.85 -8.76
N PHE A 264 2.78 -9.04 -7.43
CA PHE A 264 3.00 -10.34 -6.81
C PHE A 264 1.71 -11.16 -6.80
N PRO A 265 1.76 -12.49 -7.02
CA PRO A 265 0.63 -13.38 -6.78
C PRO A 265 0.46 -13.60 -5.27
N ALA A 266 -0.74 -13.95 -4.80
CA ALA A 266 -0.95 -14.27 -3.38
C ALA A 266 -0.13 -15.45 -2.87
N SER A 267 0.33 -16.34 -3.75
CA SER A 267 1.26 -17.38 -3.35
C SER A 267 2.57 -16.81 -2.80
N ASP A 268 2.95 -15.58 -3.14
CA ASP A 268 4.19 -14.92 -2.69
C ASP A 268 3.98 -14.12 -1.39
N VAL A 269 2.82 -14.23 -0.76
CA VAL A 269 2.55 -13.70 0.58
C VAL A 269 3.00 -14.73 1.62
N TRP A 270 3.82 -14.28 2.56
CA TRP A 270 4.40 -15.08 3.63
C TRP A 270 3.73 -14.75 4.95
N THR A 271 3.33 -15.77 5.70
CA THR A 271 2.86 -15.61 7.07
C THR A 271 4.06 -15.62 8.02
N VAL A 272 4.18 -14.55 8.81
CA VAL A 272 5.23 -14.39 9.82
C VAL A 272 4.88 -15.20 11.06
N GLY A 273 5.85 -15.96 11.56
CA GLY A 273 5.83 -16.54 12.89
C GLY A 273 7.04 -16.07 13.68
N VAL A 274 7.00 -16.23 15.00
CA VAL A 274 8.13 -15.96 15.90
C VAL A 274 8.33 -17.18 16.78
N ASP A 275 9.55 -17.72 16.83
CA ASP A 275 9.88 -18.88 17.65
C ASP A 275 10.22 -18.50 19.10
N GLY A 276 10.45 -19.51 19.95
CA GLY A 276 10.75 -19.29 21.37
C GLY A 276 12.06 -18.55 21.65
N ASP A 277 12.94 -18.43 20.64
CA ASP A 277 14.20 -17.70 20.71
C ASP A 277 14.09 -16.28 20.10
N GLY A 278 12.88 -15.88 19.67
CA GLY A 278 12.61 -14.59 19.05
C GLY A 278 13.01 -14.51 17.58
N ASN A 279 13.36 -15.62 16.93
CA ASN A 279 13.64 -15.61 15.49
C ASN A 279 12.34 -15.69 14.70
N TYR A 280 12.33 -15.00 13.56
CA TYR A 280 11.23 -15.02 12.62
C TYR A 280 11.21 -16.30 11.80
N THR A 281 10.02 -16.78 11.47
CA THR A 281 9.78 -17.79 10.45
C THR A 281 8.85 -17.20 9.40
N PHE A 282 9.07 -17.52 8.13
CA PHE A 282 8.20 -17.09 7.03
C PHE A 282 7.58 -18.33 6.40
N SER A 283 6.27 -18.47 6.47
CA SER A 283 5.55 -19.67 6.01
C SER A 283 4.71 -19.37 4.78
N THR A 284 4.66 -20.31 3.85
CA THR A 284 3.71 -20.32 2.74
C THR A 284 2.29 -20.56 3.27
N ALA A 285 1.28 -20.33 2.42
CA ALA A 285 -0.12 -20.61 2.75
C ALA A 285 -0.40 -22.09 3.10
N ASP A 286 0.37 -23.04 2.57
CA ASP A 286 0.30 -24.47 2.94
C ASP A 286 1.17 -24.83 4.16
N GLY A 287 1.72 -23.83 4.85
CA GLY A 287 2.44 -23.96 6.12
C GLY A 287 3.93 -24.28 6.00
N LYS A 288 4.49 -24.31 4.79
CA LYS A 288 5.91 -24.61 4.58
C LYS A 288 6.79 -23.40 4.85
N LYS A 289 7.86 -23.56 5.61
CA LYS A 289 8.72 -22.48 6.06
C LYS A 289 9.88 -22.23 5.10
N LEU A 290 10.16 -20.96 4.82
CA LEU A 290 11.43 -20.54 4.25
C LEU A 290 12.56 -21.03 5.15
N SER A 291 13.54 -21.70 4.57
CA SER A 291 14.61 -22.34 5.32
C SER A 291 15.95 -22.29 4.59
N MET A 292 17.01 -22.66 5.29
CA MET A 292 18.29 -23.03 4.70
C MET A 292 18.57 -24.51 4.93
N GLY A 293 19.13 -25.16 3.91
CA GLY A 293 19.64 -26.52 4.05
C GLY A 293 20.81 -26.62 5.03
N ALA A 294 21.25 -27.83 5.35
CA ALA A 294 22.39 -28.06 6.25
C ALA A 294 23.72 -27.55 5.68
N GLU A 295 23.87 -27.56 4.35
CA GLU A 295 25.05 -27.13 3.61
C GLU A 295 24.68 -26.19 2.46
N TYR A 296 25.69 -25.59 1.80
CA TYR A 296 25.52 -24.69 0.64
C TYR A 296 24.73 -23.39 0.92
N THR A 297 24.40 -22.66 -0.15
CA THR A 297 23.73 -21.36 -0.14
C THR A 297 22.24 -21.42 -0.48
N SER A 298 21.69 -22.63 -0.61
CA SER A 298 20.31 -22.90 -1.00
C SER A 298 19.28 -22.43 0.03
N THR A 299 18.11 -22.03 -0.49
CA THR A 299 16.94 -21.54 0.25
C THR A 299 15.73 -22.48 0.04
N PRO A 300 15.76 -23.70 0.60
CA PRO A 300 14.64 -24.63 0.53
C PRO A 300 13.41 -24.22 1.34
N LEU A 301 12.28 -24.88 1.07
CA LEU A 301 11.10 -24.88 1.93
C LEU A 301 11.11 -26.10 2.86
N ASP A 302 10.84 -25.90 4.14
CA ASP A 302 10.76 -26.94 5.19
C ASP A 302 11.99 -27.85 5.32
N ASP A 303 13.19 -27.28 5.17
CA ASP A 303 14.44 -27.97 5.49
C ASP A 303 14.93 -27.61 6.90
N VAL A 304 16.20 -27.88 7.20
CA VAL A 304 16.73 -27.90 8.58
C VAL A 304 16.66 -26.55 9.31
N ASN A 305 16.96 -25.42 8.67
CA ASN A 305 17.18 -24.14 9.36
C ASN A 305 16.11 -23.10 9.00
N THR A 306 14.96 -23.10 9.68
CA THR A 306 13.79 -22.26 9.38
C THR A 306 13.74 -20.90 10.09
N GLY A 307 14.61 -20.68 11.08
CA GLY A 307 14.63 -19.45 11.88
C GLY A 307 15.50 -18.36 11.25
N TRP A 308 15.02 -17.12 11.29
CA TRP A 308 15.67 -15.96 10.68
C TRP A 308 15.69 -14.78 11.64
N LYS A 309 16.84 -14.12 11.75
CA LYS A 309 17.00 -12.81 12.37
C LYS A 309 16.71 -11.75 11.33
N VAL A 310 15.95 -10.74 11.72
CA VAL A 310 15.70 -9.53 10.92
C VAL A 310 16.51 -8.42 11.57
N LEU A 311 17.52 -7.93 10.86
CA LEU A 311 18.47 -6.93 11.37
C LEU A 311 18.36 -5.65 10.52
N PRO A 312 18.54 -4.46 11.09
CA PRO A 312 18.56 -3.22 10.30
C PRO A 312 19.60 -3.27 9.17
N ALA A 313 19.21 -2.86 7.96
CA ALA A 313 20.13 -2.67 6.83
C ALA A 313 20.64 -1.23 6.76
N ALA A 314 21.66 -0.98 5.92
CA ALA A 314 22.14 0.38 5.67
C ALA A 314 21.14 1.19 4.81
N THR A 315 20.36 0.51 3.97
CA THR A 315 19.25 1.11 3.22
C THR A 315 18.06 1.32 4.15
N GLU A 316 17.60 2.56 4.26
CA GLU A 316 16.46 2.94 5.10
C GLU A 316 15.20 2.12 4.77
N GLY A 317 14.48 1.70 5.81
CA GLY A 317 13.28 0.86 5.68
C GLY A 317 13.57 -0.57 5.18
N CYS A 318 14.83 -0.96 5.06
CA CYS A 318 15.24 -2.30 4.68
C CYS A 318 15.96 -3.02 5.82
N TYR A 319 16.04 -4.33 5.67
CA TYR A 319 16.54 -5.26 6.66
C TYR A 319 17.41 -6.31 6.01
N TYR A 320 18.43 -6.75 6.73
CA TYR A 320 19.15 -7.97 6.45
C TYR A 320 18.41 -9.15 7.09
N ILE A 321 18.04 -10.14 6.28
CA ILE A 321 17.40 -11.37 6.73
C ILE A 321 18.49 -12.44 6.89
N GLN A 322 18.92 -12.68 8.13
CA GLN A 322 20.03 -13.59 8.45
C GLN A 322 19.52 -14.90 9.04
N ASN A 323 19.93 -16.04 8.50
CA ASN A 323 19.56 -17.33 9.08
C ASN A 323 20.14 -17.48 10.49
N ALA A 324 19.29 -17.80 11.46
CA ALA A 324 19.65 -17.79 12.88
C ALA A 324 20.72 -18.84 13.24
N VAL A 325 20.75 -19.97 12.51
CA VAL A 325 21.69 -21.08 12.76
C VAL A 325 22.93 -20.94 11.88
N ARG A 326 22.76 -20.69 10.59
CA ARG A 326 23.86 -20.67 9.61
C ARG A 326 24.62 -19.34 9.60
N GLY A 327 24.00 -18.24 10.04
CA GLY A 327 24.57 -16.89 9.98
C GLY A 327 24.66 -16.29 8.57
N ASN A 328 24.17 -17.01 7.55
CA ASN A 328 24.12 -16.51 6.18
C ASN A 328 22.95 -15.52 6.00
N TYR A 329 23.15 -14.54 5.12
CA TYR A 329 22.17 -13.52 4.77
C TYR A 329 21.46 -13.88 3.47
N LEU A 330 20.14 -13.70 3.43
CA LEU A 330 19.33 -13.86 2.23
C LEU A 330 19.69 -12.79 1.19
N GLU A 331 19.91 -13.21 -0.05
CA GLU A 331 20.28 -12.32 -1.16
C GLU A 331 19.42 -12.57 -2.40
N TRP A 332 19.22 -11.52 -3.19
CA TRP A 332 18.81 -11.67 -4.58
C TRP A 332 20.03 -11.98 -5.45
N TYR A 333 20.05 -13.12 -6.13
CA TYR A 333 21.14 -13.51 -7.04
C TYR A 333 20.70 -13.47 -8.50
N GLY A 334 20.72 -12.25 -9.07
CA GLY A 334 20.22 -11.99 -10.43
C GLY A 334 20.88 -12.80 -11.55
N ALA A 335 22.15 -13.22 -11.40
CA ALA A 335 22.82 -14.05 -12.41
C ALA A 335 22.20 -15.44 -12.58
N LYS A 336 21.43 -15.91 -11.59
CA LYS A 336 20.71 -17.18 -11.60
C LYS A 336 19.20 -17.01 -11.44
N ASP A 337 18.73 -15.76 -11.41
CA ASP A 337 17.32 -15.40 -11.27
C ASP A 337 16.63 -16.08 -10.07
N ASN A 338 17.33 -16.10 -8.94
CA ASN A 338 16.87 -16.78 -7.74
C ASN A 338 17.31 -16.09 -6.45
N TRP A 339 16.67 -16.46 -5.36
CA TRP A 339 17.09 -16.12 -4.02
C TRP A 339 18.10 -17.13 -3.52
N SER A 340 19.19 -16.63 -2.98
CA SER A 340 20.31 -17.40 -2.45
C SER A 340 20.63 -16.89 -1.06
N SER A 341 21.72 -17.36 -0.49
CA SER A 341 22.28 -16.81 0.72
C SER A 341 23.79 -16.69 0.64
N TYR A 342 24.37 -15.77 1.40
CA TYR A 342 25.82 -15.60 1.47
C TYR A 342 26.29 -15.34 2.89
N THR A 343 27.54 -15.67 3.19
CA THR A 343 28.07 -15.62 4.57
C THR A 343 28.35 -14.20 5.08
N ARG A 344 28.22 -13.18 4.23
CA ARG A 344 28.42 -11.77 4.56
C ARG A 344 27.66 -10.89 3.58
N VAL A 345 27.29 -9.69 4.02
CA VAL A 345 26.76 -8.66 3.13
C VAL A 345 27.91 -8.10 2.30
N THR A 346 27.86 -8.22 0.97
CA THR A 346 28.91 -7.72 0.06
C THR A 346 28.48 -6.52 -0.77
N ASP A 347 27.22 -6.50 -1.20
CA ASP A 347 26.63 -5.43 -2.01
C ASP A 347 25.24 -5.17 -1.47
N GLU A 348 25.07 -3.99 -0.86
CA GLU A 348 23.83 -3.59 -0.20
C GLU A 348 22.58 -3.83 -1.06
N ALA A 349 22.67 -3.60 -2.38
CA ALA A 349 21.57 -3.77 -3.32
C ALA A 349 21.03 -5.21 -3.37
N LEU A 350 21.85 -6.21 -3.05
CA LEU A 350 21.45 -7.62 -3.08
C LEU A 350 20.83 -8.09 -1.77
N PHE A 351 21.20 -7.47 -0.64
CA PHE A 351 20.90 -7.95 0.71
C PHE A 351 19.88 -7.09 1.47
N ALA A 352 19.66 -5.84 1.05
CA ALA A 352 18.67 -4.95 1.66
C ALA A 352 17.25 -5.33 1.22
N GLN A 353 16.46 -5.88 2.14
CA GLN A 353 15.10 -6.33 1.87
C GLN A 353 14.07 -5.53 2.67
N ALA A 354 12.99 -5.10 2.04
CA ALA A 354 11.86 -4.47 2.70
C ALA A 354 10.71 -5.47 2.91
N PHE A 355 9.92 -5.26 3.96
CA PHE A 355 8.69 -6.00 4.19
C PHE A 355 7.49 -5.12 3.85
N TYR A 356 6.59 -5.62 3.01
CA TYR A 356 5.31 -4.97 2.73
C TYR A 356 4.21 -5.77 3.39
N LYS A 357 3.56 -5.21 4.42
CA LYS A 357 2.43 -5.84 5.08
C LYS A 357 1.24 -5.91 4.12
N VAL A 358 0.56 -7.06 4.14
CA VAL A 358 -0.63 -7.35 3.35
C VAL A 358 -1.78 -7.52 4.32
N GLU A 359 -2.76 -6.64 4.25
CA GLU A 359 -3.99 -6.80 5.02
C GLU A 359 -4.86 -7.89 4.38
N LEU A 360 -4.97 -9.04 5.07
CA LEU A 360 -5.96 -10.05 4.71
C LEU A 360 -7.28 -9.71 5.39
N LYS A 361 -8.36 -9.60 4.60
CA LYS A 361 -9.69 -9.36 5.17
C LYS A 361 -10.17 -10.63 5.87
N GLN A 362 -10.43 -10.53 7.16
CA GLN A 362 -10.95 -11.63 7.96
C GLN A 362 -12.48 -11.63 7.97
N TYR A 363 -13.06 -12.81 7.87
CA TYR A 363 -14.50 -13.04 7.94
C TYR A 363 -14.80 -13.99 9.08
N ALA A 364 -15.55 -13.51 10.07
CA ALA A 364 -16.02 -14.34 11.16
C ALA A 364 -17.12 -15.31 10.69
N LYS A 365 -17.12 -16.51 11.26
CA LYS A 365 -18.22 -17.46 11.13
C LYS A 365 -19.47 -16.84 11.73
N ARG A 366 -20.56 -16.87 10.96
CA ARG A 366 -21.84 -16.27 11.36
C ARG A 366 -22.82 -17.31 11.89
N SER A 367 -23.58 -16.92 12.90
CA SER A 367 -24.76 -17.62 13.41
C SER A 367 -26.08 -16.99 12.97
N ASP A 368 -26.05 -15.72 12.57
CA ASP A 368 -27.24 -14.92 12.26
C ASP A 368 -27.57 -14.93 10.77
N ALA A 369 -28.83 -14.57 10.45
CA ALA A 369 -29.28 -14.47 9.06
C ALA A 369 -28.45 -13.44 8.27
N VAL A 370 -28.29 -13.69 6.97
CA VAL A 370 -27.61 -12.78 6.04
C VAL A 370 -28.53 -11.59 5.76
N ALA A 371 -28.04 -10.37 5.93
CA ALA A 371 -28.76 -9.14 5.62
C ALA A 371 -28.47 -8.67 4.18
N ASP A 372 -29.31 -7.76 3.69
CA ASP A 372 -29.06 -7.06 2.43
C ASP A 372 -27.76 -6.24 2.53
N GLY A 373 -26.89 -6.34 1.53
CA GLY A 373 -25.59 -5.66 1.49
C GLY A 373 -24.45 -6.40 2.20
N ASP A 374 -24.73 -7.49 2.91
CA ASP A 374 -23.69 -8.23 3.63
C ASP A 374 -22.63 -8.80 2.68
N ARG A 375 -21.36 -8.68 3.10
CA ARG A 375 -20.24 -9.32 2.44
C ARG A 375 -19.84 -10.59 3.16
N LEU A 376 -19.68 -11.68 2.43
CA LEU A 376 -19.40 -13.00 3.01
C LEU A 376 -18.55 -13.87 2.10
N VAL A 377 -17.92 -14.86 2.70
CA VAL A 377 -17.24 -15.96 2.02
C VAL A 377 -17.93 -17.27 2.34
N VAL A 378 -17.94 -18.19 1.39
CA VAL A 378 -18.58 -19.51 1.55
C VAL A 378 -17.50 -20.54 1.84
N TYR A 379 -17.43 -20.98 3.09
CA TYR A 379 -16.51 -22.02 3.55
C TYR A 379 -17.21 -23.39 3.57
N TYR A 380 -16.56 -24.38 2.96
CA TYR A 380 -16.95 -25.78 2.97
C TYR A 380 -16.03 -26.55 3.92
N ASP A 381 -16.56 -26.82 5.11
CA ASP A 381 -15.85 -27.39 6.26
C ASP A 381 -15.27 -28.79 6.00
N LYS A 382 -16.00 -29.64 5.27
CA LYS A 382 -15.63 -31.04 5.04
C LYS A 382 -14.24 -31.17 4.40
N ASP A 383 -13.93 -30.30 3.45
CA ASP A 383 -12.70 -30.36 2.65
C ASP A 383 -11.79 -29.13 2.88
N GLY A 384 -12.17 -28.22 3.78
CA GLY A 384 -11.41 -26.99 4.05
C GLY A 384 -11.29 -26.09 2.83
N LEU A 385 -12.39 -25.87 2.11
CA LEU A 385 -12.38 -25.11 0.86
C LEU A 385 -13.22 -23.84 0.97
N VAL A 386 -12.71 -22.72 0.44
CA VAL A 386 -13.48 -21.50 0.23
C VAL A 386 -13.85 -21.41 -1.24
N MET A 387 -15.09 -21.01 -1.54
CA MET A 387 -15.54 -20.78 -2.92
C MET A 387 -14.60 -19.80 -3.62
N SER A 388 -14.18 -20.11 -4.85
CA SER A 388 -13.32 -19.23 -5.64
C SER A 388 -14.09 -18.37 -6.64
N ASP A 389 -13.48 -17.27 -7.10
CA ASP A 389 -13.98 -16.47 -8.24
C ASP A 389 -13.69 -17.12 -9.61
N THR A 390 -13.04 -18.27 -9.62
CA THR A 390 -12.72 -19.00 -10.86
C THR A 390 -13.77 -20.07 -11.15
N ALA A 391 -14.27 -20.06 -12.39
CA ALA A 391 -15.10 -21.13 -12.92
C ALA A 391 -14.24 -22.07 -13.80
N SER A 392 -14.28 -23.36 -13.49
CA SER A 392 -13.71 -24.41 -14.33
C SER A 392 -14.83 -25.16 -15.03
N GLY A 393 -15.15 -24.70 -16.25
CA GLY A 393 -16.28 -25.19 -17.03
C GLY A 393 -17.60 -24.97 -16.31
N ASN A 394 -18.20 -26.07 -15.87
CA ASN A 394 -19.52 -26.10 -15.23
C ASN A 394 -19.44 -26.11 -13.70
N LYS A 395 -18.32 -25.68 -13.09
CA LYS A 395 -18.16 -25.72 -11.63
C LYS A 395 -17.38 -24.49 -11.18
N LEU A 396 -17.71 -24.01 -9.98
CA LEU A 396 -16.81 -23.14 -9.25
C LEU A 396 -15.73 -24.00 -8.60
N THR A 397 -14.49 -23.52 -8.64
CA THR A 397 -13.39 -24.15 -7.92
C THR A 397 -13.42 -23.74 -6.45
N GLY A 398 -12.68 -24.49 -5.62
CA GLY A 398 -12.43 -24.15 -4.23
C GLY A 398 -10.97 -23.79 -4.04
N VAL A 399 -10.70 -22.81 -3.17
CA VAL A 399 -9.36 -22.47 -2.67
C VAL A 399 -9.19 -23.15 -1.32
N ALA A 400 -8.09 -23.87 -1.12
CA ALA A 400 -7.79 -24.47 0.18
C ALA A 400 -7.63 -23.37 1.24
N ALA A 401 -8.27 -23.54 2.39
CA ALA A 401 -8.23 -22.61 3.49
C ALA A 401 -8.36 -23.35 4.84
N ALA A 402 -7.62 -22.85 5.83
CA ALA A 402 -7.76 -23.28 7.21
C ALA A 402 -8.53 -22.22 8.00
N LEU A 403 -9.46 -22.66 8.85
CA LEU A 403 -10.08 -21.79 9.84
C LEU A 403 -9.05 -21.42 10.91
N GLN A 404 -8.98 -20.14 11.23
CA GLN A 404 -8.24 -19.61 12.37
C GLN A 404 -9.23 -19.38 13.51
N GLY A 405 -9.54 -20.44 14.26
CA GLY A 405 -10.64 -20.43 15.23
C GLY A 405 -11.99 -20.29 14.52
N ASP A 406 -12.71 -19.19 14.80
CA ASP A 406 -13.98 -18.85 14.15
C ASP A 406 -13.81 -17.88 12.97
N PHE A 407 -12.58 -17.57 12.56
CA PHE A 407 -12.29 -16.64 11.48
C PHE A 407 -11.73 -17.34 10.26
N LEU A 408 -11.99 -16.75 9.10
CA LEU A 408 -11.38 -17.12 7.83
C LEU A 408 -10.71 -15.90 7.22
N GLU A 409 -9.42 -16.03 6.90
CA GLU A 409 -8.67 -15.02 6.15
C GLU A 409 -8.94 -15.17 4.66
N VAL A 410 -9.25 -14.05 4.00
CA VAL A 410 -9.49 -14.01 2.57
C VAL A 410 -8.19 -13.71 1.84
N THR A 411 -7.78 -14.66 1.02
CA THR A 411 -6.64 -14.55 0.11
C THR A 411 -7.12 -14.40 -1.33
N GLU A 412 -6.19 -14.04 -2.23
CA GLU A 412 -6.50 -13.92 -3.66
C GLU A 412 -7.06 -15.24 -4.23
N GLY A 413 -8.08 -15.12 -5.07
CA GLY A 413 -8.77 -16.25 -5.68
C GLY A 413 -10.00 -16.72 -4.89
N MET A 414 -10.15 -16.36 -3.61
CA MET A 414 -11.40 -16.57 -2.87
C MET A 414 -12.46 -15.57 -3.29
N ALA A 415 -13.68 -16.04 -3.50
CA ALA A 415 -14.82 -15.21 -3.83
C ALA A 415 -15.39 -14.55 -2.57
N VAL A 416 -15.37 -13.22 -2.54
CA VAL A 416 -16.16 -12.42 -1.60
C VAL A 416 -17.50 -12.10 -2.27
N LEU A 417 -18.57 -12.60 -1.67
CA LEU A 417 -19.94 -12.43 -2.12
C LEU A 417 -20.58 -11.23 -1.45
N THR A 418 -21.24 -10.38 -2.21
CA THR A 418 -22.20 -9.40 -1.70
C THR A 418 -23.61 -9.98 -1.82
N ALA A 419 -24.32 -10.08 -0.71
CA ALA A 419 -25.69 -10.55 -0.65
C ALA A 419 -26.67 -9.41 -0.97
N LYS A 420 -27.70 -9.72 -1.75
CA LYS A 420 -28.85 -8.85 -1.96
C LYS A 420 -30.13 -9.62 -1.69
N LEU A 421 -30.96 -9.10 -0.79
CA LEU A 421 -32.20 -9.71 -0.34
C LEU A 421 -33.39 -9.02 -0.99
N ASP A 422 -34.21 -9.77 -1.73
CA ASP A 422 -35.43 -9.23 -2.32
C ASP A 422 -36.61 -9.17 -1.33
N GLU A 423 -37.68 -8.47 -1.71
CA GLU A 423 -38.91 -8.33 -0.89
C GLU A 423 -39.60 -9.67 -0.58
N ASN A 424 -39.25 -10.74 -1.31
CA ASN A 424 -39.78 -12.10 -1.12
C ASN A 424 -38.86 -12.98 -0.26
N GLY A 425 -37.74 -12.45 0.23
CA GLY A 425 -36.78 -13.19 1.03
C GLY A 425 -35.78 -14.03 0.22
N HIS A 426 -35.63 -13.80 -1.09
CA HIS A 426 -34.62 -14.48 -1.90
C HIS A 426 -33.30 -13.72 -1.92
N TYR A 427 -32.21 -14.48 -1.79
CA TYR A 427 -30.87 -13.93 -1.93
C TYR A 427 -30.37 -14.05 -3.36
N THR A 428 -29.78 -12.96 -3.85
CA THR A 428 -28.85 -12.97 -4.98
C THR A 428 -27.46 -12.62 -4.47
N PHE A 429 -26.44 -13.28 -5.01
CA PHE A 429 -25.06 -13.03 -4.62
C PHE A 429 -24.26 -12.54 -5.81
N THR A 430 -23.47 -11.50 -5.62
CA THR A 430 -22.54 -10.99 -6.62
C THR A 430 -21.11 -11.05 -6.11
N ASN A 431 -20.14 -11.33 -6.99
CA ASN A 431 -18.73 -11.19 -6.65
C ASN A 431 -18.24 -9.74 -6.87
N ALA A 432 -16.97 -9.48 -6.55
CA ALA A 432 -16.34 -8.17 -6.74
C ALA A 432 -16.35 -7.68 -8.20
N ALA A 433 -16.39 -8.60 -9.17
CA ALA A 433 -16.52 -8.29 -10.59
C ALA A 433 -17.97 -7.99 -11.03
N GLY A 434 -18.93 -7.95 -10.10
CA GLY A 434 -20.34 -7.70 -10.36
C GLY A 434 -21.05 -8.87 -11.08
N GLN A 435 -20.46 -10.05 -11.09
CA GLN A 435 -21.05 -11.24 -11.69
C GLN A 435 -21.99 -11.92 -10.70
N TYR A 436 -23.13 -12.41 -11.19
CA TYR A 436 -24.09 -13.12 -10.37
C TYR A 436 -23.68 -14.57 -10.18
N LEU A 437 -23.83 -15.05 -8.94
CA LEU A 437 -23.82 -16.46 -8.62
C LEU A 437 -25.16 -17.06 -9.09
N ILE A 438 -25.12 -17.86 -10.14
CA ILE A 438 -26.31 -18.46 -10.71
C ILE A 438 -26.25 -19.98 -10.66
N THR A 439 -27.41 -20.59 -10.49
CA THR A 439 -27.63 -21.98 -10.88
C THR A 439 -28.13 -21.98 -12.33
N GLY A 440 -27.61 -22.86 -13.20
CA GLY A 440 -28.01 -22.87 -14.61
C GLY A 440 -29.52 -23.11 -14.79
N ALA A 441 -30.25 -22.11 -15.32
CA ALA A 441 -31.71 -22.19 -15.52
C ALA A 441 -32.14 -23.27 -16.55
N ARG A 442 -33.31 -23.89 -16.31
CA ARG A 442 -33.91 -24.99 -17.10
C ARG A 442 -34.86 -24.44 -18.18
N LEU A 443 -34.74 -24.94 -19.42
CA LEU A 443 -35.85 -25.02 -20.39
C LEU A 443 -36.72 -26.24 -20.07
N PRO A 444 -38.05 -26.26 -20.31
CA PRO A 444 -39.00 -27.14 -19.61
C PRO A 444 -38.89 -28.67 -19.80
N HIS A 445 -37.90 -29.25 -20.51
CA HIS A 445 -37.97 -30.63 -21.00
C HIS A 445 -36.66 -31.47 -20.93
N CYS A 446 -35.96 -31.50 -19.79
CA CYS A 446 -34.96 -32.56 -19.56
C CYS A 446 -34.60 -32.76 -18.07
N GLU A 447 -34.74 -33.98 -17.57
CA GLU A 447 -34.25 -34.43 -16.26
C GLU A 447 -32.74 -34.72 -16.33
N ARG A 448 -31.93 -33.82 -15.76
CA ARG A 448 -30.58 -34.08 -15.22
C ARG A 448 -30.17 -32.85 -14.41
N GLN A 449 -29.69 -33.05 -13.18
CA GLN A 449 -29.19 -31.97 -12.29
C GLN A 449 -28.09 -31.15 -13.01
N ARG A 450 -28.14 -29.80 -12.88
CA ARG A 450 -27.27 -28.84 -13.60
C ARG A 450 -26.59 -27.83 -12.65
N PRO A 451 -25.49 -27.18 -13.09
CA PRO A 451 -24.43 -26.64 -12.23
C PRO A 451 -24.52 -25.15 -11.84
N VAL A 452 -23.67 -24.73 -10.88
CA VAL A 452 -23.46 -23.35 -10.40
C VAL A 452 -22.35 -22.64 -11.20
N GLN A 453 -22.55 -21.39 -11.62
CA GLN A 453 -21.61 -20.59 -12.44
C GLN A 453 -21.70 -19.08 -12.15
N TRP A 454 -20.70 -18.32 -12.60
CA TRP A 454 -20.68 -16.85 -12.64
C TRP A 454 -21.22 -16.31 -13.97
N LYS A 455 -22.07 -15.28 -13.94
CA LYS A 455 -22.60 -14.66 -15.17
C LYS A 455 -22.66 -13.13 -15.09
N CYS A 456 -22.19 -12.46 -16.14
CA CYS A 456 -22.31 -11.01 -16.28
C CYS A 456 -23.78 -10.59 -16.48
N PRO A 457 -24.19 -9.37 -16.07
CA PRO A 457 -25.53 -8.86 -16.32
C PRO A 457 -25.83 -8.82 -17.82
N GLY A 458 -26.95 -9.38 -18.26
CA GLY A 458 -27.39 -9.32 -19.66
C GLY A 458 -28.13 -8.00 -19.97
N PRO A 459 -28.21 -7.59 -21.26
CA PRO A 459 -29.06 -6.48 -21.68
C PRO A 459 -30.52 -6.93 -21.63
N GLY A 460 -31.17 -6.70 -20.50
CA GLY A 460 -32.53 -7.16 -20.20
C GLY A 460 -32.55 -7.74 -18.80
N GLY A 461 -32.74 -6.87 -17.81
CA GLY A 461 -32.71 -7.21 -16.40
C GLY A 461 -33.91 -8.01 -15.91
N LEU A 462 -33.67 -8.64 -14.76
CA LEU A 462 -34.58 -9.32 -13.81
C LEU A 462 -35.37 -10.51 -14.36
#